data_AF-A0A4R2MB29-F1
#
_entry.id   AF-A0A4R2MB29-F1
#
_cell.length_a   1.000
_cell.length_b   1.000
_cell.length_c   1.000
_cell.angle_alpha   90.00
_cell.angle_beta   90.00
_cell.angle_gamma   90.00
#
_symmetry.space_group_name_H-M   'P 1'
#
loop_
_entity.id
_entity.type
_entity.pdbx_description
1 polymer ?
#
loop_
_entity_poly.entity_id
_entity_poly.type
_entity_poly.pdbx_seq_one_letter_code
_entity_poly.pdbx_strand_id
1 'polypeptide(L)'
;MVEKVLAAIGLAVCIALLLGMLIGRGRVAEMVQRTRSAWRWNRQRRSAEREAVEVIERARRGAPNVQREGNVYRPSSFNGRRADDHQE
;
A
#
# COMPACT_ATOMS: atom_id res chain seq x y z
N MET A 1 12.44 29.05 30.31
CA MET A 1 11.78 28.40 29.16
C MET A 1 10.85 27.27 29.58
N VAL A 2 11.24 26.47 30.58
CA VAL A 2 10.43 25.36 31.12
C VAL A 2 9.03 25.80 31.58
N GLU A 3 8.89 26.99 32.17
CA GLU A 3 7.58 27.54 32.56
C GLU A 3 6.63 27.75 31.38
N LYS A 4 7.13 28.23 30.24
CA LYS A 4 6.32 28.41 29.02
C LYS A 4 5.87 27.06 28.47
N VAL A 5 6.74 26.04 28.57
CA VAL A 5 6.42 24.66 28.16
C VAL A 5 5.38 24.05 29.08
N LEU A 6 5.51 24.21 30.39
CA LEU A 6 4.53 23.73 31.37
C LEU A 6 3.16 24.42 31.20
N ALA A 7 3.15 25.73 30.97
CA ALA A 7 1.92 26.47 30.71
C ALA A 7 1.23 26.00 29.43
N ALA A 8 2.00 25.77 28.35
CA ALA A 8 1.47 25.25 27.09
C ALA A 8 0.90 23.82 27.24
N ILE A 9 1.60 22.94 27.96
CA ILE A 9 1.13 21.57 28.24
C ILE A 9 -0.14 21.61 29.08
N GLY A 10 -0.17 22.42 30.14
CA GLY A 10 -1.36 22.58 30.99
C GLY A 10 -2.56 23.07 30.20
N LEU A 11 -2.38 24.09 29.35
CA LEU A 11 -3.43 24.60 28.46
C LEU A 11 -3.94 23.52 27.51
N ALA A 12 -3.04 22.76 26.88
CA ALA A 12 -3.39 21.69 25.95
C ALA A 12 -4.22 20.59 26.63
N VAL A 13 -3.83 20.19 27.85
CA VAL A 13 -4.59 19.22 28.66
C VAL A 13 -5.97 19.77 29.00
N CYS A 14 -6.06 21.04 29.40
CA CYS A 14 -7.32 21.69 29.76
C CYS A 14 -8.30 21.71 28.58
N ILE A 15 -7.82 22.07 27.38
CA ILE A 15 -8.59 22.05 26.13
C ILE A 15 -9.03 20.61 25.78
N ALA A 16 -8.14 19.63 25.91
CA ALA A 16 -8.45 18.23 25.61
C ALA A 16 -9.56 17.68 26.53
N LEU A 17 -9.52 18.02 27.82
CA LEU A 17 -10.57 17.65 28.77
C LEU A 17 -11.91 18.32 28.44
N LEU A 18 -11.90 19.61 28.11
CA LEU A 18 -13.08 20.37 27.69
C LEU A 18 -13.73 19.74 26.45
N LEU A 19 -12.93 19.43 25.44
CA LEU A 19 -13.40 18.73 24.23
C LEU A 19 -13.93 17.33 24.56
N GLY A 20 -13.28 16.60 25.47
CA GLY A 20 -13.74 15.29 25.94
C GLY A 20 -15.10 15.34 26.63
N MET A 21 -15.36 16.39 27.41
CA MET A 21 -16.66 16.61 28.05
C MET A 21 -17.74 17.03 27.04
N LEU A 22 -17.42 17.94 26.10
CA LEU A 22 -18.34 18.41 25.06
C LEU A 22 -18.77 17.32 24.07
N ILE A 23 -17.85 16.42 23.71
CA ILE A 23 -18.09 15.38 22.70
C ILE A 23 -18.82 14.17 23.32
N GLY A 24 -18.72 13.99 24.64
CA GLY A 24 -19.32 12.87 25.37
C GLY A 24 -18.57 11.56 25.12
N ARG A 25 -18.42 10.73 26.17
CA ARG A 25 -17.62 9.49 26.15
C ARG A 25 -18.01 8.50 25.04
N GLY A 26 -19.27 8.53 24.60
CA GLY A 26 -19.78 7.70 23.51
C GLY A 26 -19.22 8.05 22.12
N ARG A 27 -19.12 9.34 21.77
CA ARG A 27 -18.64 9.76 20.44
C ARG A 27 -17.12 9.75 20.33
N VAL A 28 -16.40 9.95 21.44
CA VAL A 28 -14.93 9.82 21.46
C VAL A 28 -14.51 8.38 21.15
N ALA A 29 -15.21 7.38 21.71
CA ALA A 29 -14.91 5.97 21.44
C ALA A 29 -15.12 5.62 19.96
N GLU A 30 -16.20 6.11 19.35
CA GLU A 30 -16.49 5.90 17.94
C GLU A 30 -15.46 6.59 17.03
N MET A 31 -15.06 7.82 17.38
CA MET A 31 -14.04 8.56 16.65
C MET A 31 -12.66 7.88 16.75
N VAL A 32 -12.26 7.39 17.93
CA VAL A 32 -11.01 6.62 18.12
C VAL A 32 -11.02 5.32 17.32
N GLN A 33 -12.17 4.63 17.22
CA GLN A 33 -12.32 3.44 16.38
C GLN A 33 -12.12 3.77 14.90
N ARG A 34 -12.71 4.86 14.39
CA ARG A 34 -12.53 5.34 13.01
C ARG A 34 -11.09 5.77 12.73
N THR A 35 -10.43 6.43 13.68
CA THR A 35 -9.02 6.80 13.52
C THR A 35 -8.12 5.57 13.52
N ARG A 36 -8.40 4.56 14.36
CA ARG A 36 -7.65 3.29 14.36
C ARG A 36 -7.85 2.49 13.07
N SER A 37 -9.06 2.45 12.53
CA SER A 37 -9.31 1.76 11.25
C SER A 37 -8.64 2.49 10.09
N ALA A 38 -8.69 3.83 10.05
CA ALA A 38 -7.95 4.63 9.08
C ALA A 38 -6.43 4.45 9.20
N TRP A 39 -5.90 4.34 10.42
CA TRP A 39 -4.48 4.11 10.66
C TRP A 39 -4.05 2.70 10.23
N ARG A 40 -4.89 1.68 10.47
CA ARG A 40 -4.68 0.33 9.91
C ARG A 40 -4.72 0.34 8.38
N TRP A 41 -5.65 1.09 7.79
CA TRP A 41 -5.76 1.20 6.33
C TRP A 41 -4.55 1.89 5.71
N ASN A 42 -4.04 2.95 6.33
CA ASN A 42 -2.82 3.63 5.88
C ASN A 42 -1.58 2.72 6.01
N ARG A 43 -1.52 1.90 7.06
CA ARG A 43 -0.45 0.91 7.25
C ARG A 43 -0.55 -0.24 6.22
N GLN A 44 -1.76 -0.69 5.88
CA GLN A 44 -1.99 -1.69 4.83
C GLN A 44 -1.73 -1.15 3.42
N ARG A 45 -1.91 0.16 3.19
CA ARG A 45 -1.63 0.77 1.89
C ARG A 45 -0.15 0.64 1.51
N ARG A 46 0.74 0.80 2.49
CA ARG A 46 2.19 0.61 2.29
C ARG A 46 2.59 -0.84 2.07
N SER A 47 1.84 -1.82 2.59
CA SER A 47 2.11 -3.24 2.29
C SER A 47 1.62 -3.63 0.91
N ALA A 48 0.46 -3.13 0.49
CA ALA A 48 -0.10 -3.39 -0.85
C ALA A 48 0.76 -2.82 -1.98
N GLU A 49 1.37 -1.65 -1.78
CA GLU A 49 2.28 -1.04 -2.77
C GLU A 49 3.53 -1.90 -3.00
N ARG A 50 4.10 -2.46 -1.92
CA ARG A 50 5.28 -3.35 -2.02
C ARG A 50 4.93 -4.65 -2.72
N GLU A 51 3.80 -5.24 -2.39
CA GLU A 51 3.32 -6.49 -2.99
C GLU A 51 3.04 -6.31 -4.50
N ALA A 52 2.44 -5.18 -4.89
CA ALA A 52 2.22 -4.86 -6.29
C ALA A 52 3.53 -4.66 -7.08
N VAL A 53 4.49 -3.93 -6.51
CA VAL A 53 5.81 -3.74 -7.13
C VAL A 53 6.54 -5.06 -7.27
N GLU A 54 6.47 -5.96 -6.28
CA GLU A 54 7.10 -7.27 -6.35
C GLU A 54 6.50 -8.14 -7.47
N VAL A 55 5.18 -8.12 -7.66
CA VAL A 55 4.51 -8.83 -8.76
C VAL A 55 4.94 -8.27 -10.12
N ILE A 56 5.03 -6.94 -10.26
CA ILE A 56 5.49 -6.29 -11.49
C ILE A 56 6.95 -6.64 -11.77
N GLU A 57 7.82 -6.60 -10.76
CA GLU A 57 9.23 -6.97 -10.93
C GLU A 57 9.40 -8.45 -11.27
N ARG A 58 8.62 -9.34 -10.65
CA ARG A 58 8.62 -10.77 -10.97
C ARG A 58 8.18 -11.01 -12.41
N ALA A 59 7.13 -10.33 -12.85
CA ALA A 59 6.69 -10.37 -14.24
C ALA A 59 7.76 -9.82 -15.20
N ARG A 60 8.46 -8.74 -14.83
CA ARG A 60 9.53 -8.14 -15.63
C ARG A 60 10.76 -9.04 -15.73
N ARG A 61 11.17 -9.70 -14.64
CA ARG A 61 12.32 -10.64 -14.64
C ARG A 61 11.99 -11.97 -15.30
N GLY A 62 10.75 -12.44 -15.16
CA GLY A 62 10.27 -13.70 -15.74
C GLY A 62 9.68 -13.57 -17.13
N ALA A 63 9.62 -12.36 -17.70
CA ALA A 63 9.08 -12.13 -19.04
C ALA A 63 9.89 -12.94 -20.06
N PRO A 64 9.31 -13.98 -20.68
CA PRO A 64 9.95 -14.65 -21.79
C PRO A 64 10.19 -13.62 -22.90
N ASN A 65 11.21 -13.81 -23.71
CA ASN A 65 11.46 -12.98 -24.88
C ASN A 65 10.32 -13.23 -25.90
N VAL A 66 9.20 -12.51 -25.75
CA VAL A 66 7.99 -12.67 -26.58
C VAL A 66 8.18 -11.80 -27.81
N GLN A 67 8.26 -12.42 -28.99
CA GLN A 67 8.22 -11.68 -30.24
C GLN A 67 6.77 -11.27 -30.51
N ARG A 68 6.58 -9.97 -30.72
CA ARG A 68 5.27 -9.39 -31.06
C ARG A 68 5.18 -9.23 -32.57
N GLU A 69 4.38 -10.07 -33.22
CA GLU A 69 4.00 -9.94 -34.62
C GLU A 69 2.59 -9.33 -34.69
N GLY A 70 2.51 -8.01 -34.87
CA GLY A 70 1.23 -7.29 -34.93
C GLY A 70 0.40 -7.42 -33.63
N ASN A 71 -0.79 -8.01 -33.71
CA ASN A 71 -1.67 -8.26 -32.56
C ASN A 71 -1.45 -9.64 -31.90
N VAL A 72 -0.53 -10.45 -32.40
CA VAL A 72 -0.29 -11.80 -31.90
C VAL A 72 0.97 -11.81 -31.02
N TYR A 73 0.83 -12.31 -29.80
CA TYR A 73 1.94 -12.58 -28.90
C TYR A 73 2.36 -14.04 -29.08
N ARG A 74 3.56 -14.29 -29.62
CA ARG A 74 4.12 -15.65 -29.76
C ARG A 74 5.25 -15.84 -28.74
N PRO A 75 5.07 -16.69 -27.71
CA PRO A 75 6.14 -17.02 -26.78
C PRO A 75 7.26 -17.80 -27.50
N SER A 76 8.52 -17.48 -27.20
CA SER A 76 9.70 -18.13 -27.82
C SER A 76 9.79 -19.64 -27.56
N SER A 77 9.14 -20.14 -26.51
CA SER A 77 9.07 -21.58 -26.19
C SER A 77 8.29 -22.42 -27.21
N PHE A 78 7.50 -21.79 -28.09
CA PHE A 78 6.77 -22.50 -29.14
C PHE A 78 7.60 -22.81 -30.38
N ASN A 79 8.75 -22.15 -30.58
CA ASN A 79 9.59 -22.33 -31.77
C ASN A 79 10.62 -23.46 -31.64
N GLY A 80 10.86 -24.01 -30.44
CA GLY A 80 11.95 -24.96 -30.18
C GLY A 80 11.73 -26.40 -30.63
N ARG A 81 10.70 -26.73 -31.43
CA ARG A 81 10.37 -28.13 -31.75
C ARG A 81 9.98 -28.43 -33.20
N ARG A 82 10.14 -27.47 -34.14
CA ARG A 82 9.62 -27.65 -35.51
C ARG A 82 10.61 -27.35 -36.63
N ALA A 83 11.88 -27.09 -36.31
CA ALA A 83 12.89 -26.73 -37.30
C ALA A 83 13.83 -27.88 -37.72
N ASP A 84 13.73 -29.07 -37.09
CA ASP A 84 14.66 -30.18 -37.35
C ASP A 84 14.13 -31.27 -38.30
N ASP A 85 12.90 -31.16 -38.82
CA ASP A 85 12.25 -32.22 -39.60
C ASP A 85 12.28 -32.04 -41.13
N HIS A 86 12.99 -31.04 -41.67
CA HIS A 86 13.08 -30.83 -43.13
C HIS A 86 14.48 -30.43 -43.59
N GLN A 87 15.40 -31.40 -43.58
CA GLN A 87 16.52 -31.43 -44.54
C GLN A 87 16.52 -32.82 -45.19
N GLU A 88 15.75 -32.94 -46.28
CA GLU A 88 15.99 -33.91 -47.35
C GLU A 88 16.89 -33.27 -48.42
#